data_AF-A0A259TKX4-F1
#
_entry.id   AF-A0A259TKX4-F1
#
_cell.length_a   1.000
_cell.length_b   1.000
_cell.length_c   1.000
_cell.angle_alpha   90.00
_cell.angle_beta   90.00
_cell.angle_gamma   90.00
#
_symmetry.space_group_name_H-M   'P 1'
#
loop_
_entity.id
_entity.type
_entity.pdbx_description
1 polymer ?
#
loop_
_entity_poly.entity_id
_entity_poly.type
_entity_poly.pdbx_seq_one_letter_code
_entity_poly.pdbx_strand_id
1 'polypeptide(L)'
;MNRTLLSVPLFLVVTLFGGWCFAWPDGAADAESADTLIGNDHFLQPNVVTGLDAQTDRSPSLDPSLLSAMLLAKDPVQAAVQFSRTRWPDESINNSPDVVILADPKDEPSAIAASRLLLSSTTGTMLFTGRYVTPEATLTELARLHPSGLSSQAGVQVIAAGDIHQRVVDQLRRLGFRTERIQAAKPEALAGAVDAYTAKLAGKHNKAVIMLPLEQKPLSSSVLRLLQEKDGSILFVKRFFIPRETLQALEQRDGSAKIYIPGSLEAVSQQVERRLQRYGEVARISGD
;
A
#
# COMPACT_ATOMS: atom_id res chain seq x y z
N MET A 1 25.98 50.03 19.61
CA MET A 1 25.44 51.16 20.40
C MET A 1 24.99 52.25 19.44
N ASN A 2 23.70 52.32 19.11
CA ASN A 2 22.90 53.55 18.94
C ASN A 2 21.47 53.19 18.49
N ARG A 3 20.49 53.80 19.17
CA ARG A 3 19.04 53.62 19.09
C ARG A 3 18.43 54.83 18.36
N THR A 4 17.37 54.62 17.58
CA THR A 4 16.17 55.50 17.38
C THR A 4 15.28 54.81 16.32
N LEU A 5 14.16 54.14 16.64
CA LEU A 5 12.81 54.62 17.00
C LEU A 5 12.22 55.68 16.06
N LEU A 6 11.23 55.28 15.25
CA LEU A 6 10.11 56.12 14.80
C LEU A 6 8.86 55.25 14.56
N SER A 7 7.71 55.82 14.88
CA SER A 7 6.41 55.18 15.14
C SER A 7 5.31 55.61 14.15
N VAL A 8 4.42 54.67 13.76
CA VAL A 8 2.93 54.76 13.63
C VAL A 8 2.35 55.69 12.52
N PRO A 9 1.12 55.52 11.93
CA PRO A 9 -0.08 54.70 12.26
C PRO A 9 -0.56 53.73 11.15
N LEU A 10 -1.32 52.65 11.43
CA LEU A 10 -2.74 52.49 11.82
C LEU A 10 -3.75 53.02 10.77
N PHE A 11 -4.35 52.11 9.99
CA PHE A 11 -5.71 52.28 9.47
C PHE A 11 -6.49 50.97 9.58
N LEU A 12 -7.64 51.09 10.23
CA LEU A 12 -8.65 50.11 10.51
C LEU A 12 -9.78 50.34 9.51
N VAL A 13 -10.23 49.31 8.79
CA VAL A 13 -11.53 49.33 8.09
C VAL A 13 -12.26 48.04 8.43
N VAL A 14 -13.33 48.24 9.20
CA VAL A 14 -14.40 47.29 9.51
C VAL A 14 -15.58 47.68 8.63
N THR A 15 -16.17 46.71 7.93
CA THR A 15 -17.57 46.82 7.47
C THR A 15 -18.24 45.46 7.56
N LEU A 16 -19.47 45.51 8.08
CA LEU A 16 -20.34 44.43 8.48
C LEU A 16 -21.46 44.18 7.45
N PHE A 17 -22.09 43.01 7.62
CA PHE A 17 -23.53 42.69 7.46
C PHE A 17 -24.14 42.40 6.08
N GLY A 18 -24.88 41.28 6.05
CA GLY A 18 -25.92 40.89 5.10
C GLY A 18 -25.70 39.45 4.59
N GLY A 19 -26.38 38.38 5.02
CA GLY A 19 -27.65 38.27 5.74
C GLY A 19 -28.79 37.90 4.79
N TRP A 20 -28.78 36.69 4.20
CA TRP A 20 -29.89 36.16 3.41
C TRP A 20 -30.22 34.72 3.86
N CYS A 21 -31.39 34.58 4.51
CA CYS A 21 -32.14 33.34 4.71
C CYS A 21 -33.00 33.07 3.46
N PHE A 22 -33.13 31.82 3.03
CA PHE A 22 -34.28 31.30 2.25
C PHE A 22 -34.21 29.76 2.33
N ALA A 23 -34.99 29.12 3.22
CA ALA A 23 -36.37 28.65 3.09
C ALA A 23 -36.49 27.29 2.37
N TRP A 24 -36.83 26.27 3.16
CA TRP A 24 -37.16 24.89 2.83
C TRP A 24 -38.69 24.77 2.74
N PRO A 25 -39.28 24.01 1.82
CA PRO A 25 -40.67 23.59 1.94
C PRO A 25 -40.76 22.12 2.38
N ASP A 26 -41.42 21.92 3.52
CA ASP A 26 -42.03 20.64 3.89
C ASP A 26 -43.24 20.35 2.98
N GLY A 27 -43.46 19.07 2.66
CA GLY A 27 -44.61 18.63 1.86
C GLY A 27 -44.82 17.12 1.95
N ALA A 28 -45.93 16.76 2.61
CA ALA A 28 -46.37 15.45 3.06
C ALA A 28 -46.52 14.31 2.02
N ALA A 29 -46.58 13.11 2.59
CA ALA A 29 -47.03 11.84 2.02
C ALA A 29 -48.44 11.87 1.40
N ASP A 30 -48.70 11.05 0.38
CA ASP A 30 -49.50 9.82 0.51
C ASP A 30 -49.71 9.13 -0.86
N ALA A 31 -49.93 7.83 -0.78
CA ALA A 31 -50.01 6.85 -1.87
C ALA A 31 -51.33 6.89 -2.65
N GLU A 32 -51.32 6.47 -3.91
CA GLU A 32 -52.28 5.46 -4.39
C GLU A 32 -51.87 4.82 -5.73
N SER A 33 -52.27 3.56 -5.83
CA SER A 33 -52.09 2.53 -6.84
C SER A 33 -52.69 2.81 -8.22
N ALA A 34 -52.05 2.27 -9.27
CA ALA A 34 -52.75 1.76 -10.45
C ALA A 34 -51.98 0.58 -11.06
N ASP A 35 -52.77 -0.41 -11.42
CA ASP A 35 -52.42 -1.79 -11.74
C ASP A 35 -52.19 -2.01 -13.25
N THR A 36 -51.50 -3.10 -13.57
CA THR A 36 -51.49 -3.87 -14.85
C THR A 36 -50.78 -3.30 -16.11
N LEU A 37 -49.78 -4.04 -16.63
CA LEU A 37 -49.85 -4.87 -17.85
C LEU A 37 -48.44 -5.24 -18.41
N ILE A 38 -48.16 -6.54 -18.45
CA ILE A 38 -47.45 -7.35 -19.48
C ILE A 38 -46.19 -6.76 -20.16
N GLY A 39 -45.05 -7.44 -19.97
CA GLY A 39 -43.90 -7.36 -20.87
C GLY A 39 -42.67 -8.08 -20.33
N ASN A 40 -42.53 -9.37 -20.66
CA ASN A 40 -41.27 -10.10 -20.49
C ASN A 40 -40.20 -9.46 -21.38
N ASP A 41 -39.21 -8.80 -20.80
CA ASP A 41 -37.91 -8.58 -21.45
C ASP A 41 -36.80 -8.65 -20.38
N HIS A 42 -35.94 -9.65 -20.52
CA HIS A 42 -34.71 -9.81 -19.74
C HIS A 42 -33.72 -8.69 -20.10
N PHE A 43 -33.82 -7.56 -19.41
CA PHE A 43 -32.72 -6.60 -19.30
C PHE A 43 -31.92 -6.90 -18.04
N LEU A 44 -30.66 -7.30 -18.23
CA LEU A 44 -29.66 -7.41 -17.18
C LEU A 44 -29.45 -6.04 -16.53
N GLN A 45 -30.07 -5.81 -15.37
CA GLN A 45 -29.72 -4.70 -14.50
C GLN A 45 -28.39 -5.02 -13.78
N PRO A 46 -27.54 -4.01 -13.53
CA PRO A 46 -26.31 -4.20 -12.79
C PRO A 46 -26.64 -4.62 -11.35
N ASN A 47 -26.02 -5.71 -10.90
CA ASN A 47 -26.09 -6.15 -9.51
C ASN A 47 -25.58 -5.03 -8.60
N VAL A 48 -26.52 -4.33 -7.96
CA VAL A 48 -26.28 -3.56 -6.75
C VAL A 48 -25.93 -4.58 -5.67
N VAL A 49 -24.65 -4.66 -5.30
CA VAL A 49 -24.20 -5.46 -4.16
C VAL A 49 -24.60 -4.70 -2.89
N THR A 50 -25.86 -4.86 -2.48
CA THR A 50 -26.34 -4.56 -1.13
C THR A 50 -26.09 -5.78 -0.27
N GLY A 51 -25.09 -5.71 0.60
CA GLY A 51 -24.73 -6.79 1.52
C GLY A 51 -23.29 -6.65 2.01
N LEU A 52 -22.95 -5.49 2.59
CA LEU A 52 -21.77 -5.39 3.43
C LEU A 52 -22.22 -5.83 4.83
N ASP A 53 -22.23 -7.14 5.06
CA ASP A 53 -22.40 -7.68 6.40
C ASP A 53 -21.24 -7.16 7.24
N ALA A 54 -21.59 -6.30 8.20
CA ALA A 54 -20.71 -5.62 9.12
C ALA A 54 -20.14 -6.60 10.17
N GLN A 55 -19.32 -7.53 9.70
CA GLN A 55 -18.34 -8.29 10.46
C GLN A 55 -17.41 -8.96 9.43
N THR A 56 -16.78 -8.14 8.60
CA THR A 56 -15.69 -8.62 7.74
C THR A 56 -14.57 -9.08 8.65
N ASP A 57 -14.33 -10.38 8.64
CA ASP A 57 -13.11 -11.01 9.12
C ASP A 57 -11.94 -10.11 8.71
N ARG A 58 -11.37 -9.41 9.70
CA ARG A 58 -10.40 -8.34 9.48
C ARG A 58 -9.11 -8.98 9.02
N SER A 59 -9.02 -9.33 7.74
CA SER A 59 -7.78 -9.79 7.14
C SER A 59 -6.69 -8.80 7.55
N PRO A 60 -5.66 -9.26 8.29
CA PRO A 60 -4.68 -8.38 8.90
C PRO A 60 -3.72 -7.78 7.87
N SER A 61 -3.65 -8.36 6.66
CA SER A 61 -2.78 -7.97 5.56
C SER A 61 -3.43 -6.96 4.59
N LEU A 62 -2.59 -6.20 3.90
CA LEU A 62 -2.99 -5.30 2.83
C LEU A 62 -3.36 -6.11 1.57
N ASP A 63 -4.58 -5.93 1.05
CA ASP A 63 -4.99 -6.55 -0.22
C ASP A 63 -4.16 -5.97 -1.39
N PRO A 64 -3.48 -6.82 -2.18
CA PRO A 64 -2.74 -6.41 -3.38
C PRO A 64 -3.56 -5.57 -4.37
N SER A 65 -4.86 -5.81 -4.48
CA SER A 65 -5.75 -5.05 -5.38
C SER A 65 -5.93 -3.61 -4.90
N LEU A 66 -6.03 -3.42 -3.57
CA LEU A 66 -6.12 -2.11 -2.95
C LEU A 66 -4.79 -1.37 -3.08
N LEU A 67 -3.65 -2.05 -2.90
CA LEU A 67 -2.33 -1.47 -3.19
C LEU A 67 -2.22 -0.97 -4.63
N SER A 68 -2.61 -1.79 -5.60
CA SER A 68 -2.61 -1.41 -7.01
C SER A 68 -3.49 -0.17 -7.25
N ALA A 69 -4.70 -0.13 -6.68
CA ALA A 69 -5.59 1.01 -6.80
C ALA A 69 -5.01 2.29 -6.17
N MET A 70 -4.37 2.20 -5.00
CA MET A 70 -3.70 3.33 -4.36
C MET A 70 -2.55 3.87 -5.21
N LEU A 71 -1.71 3.01 -5.79
CA LEU A 71 -0.58 3.41 -6.64
C LEU A 71 -1.02 4.04 -7.96
N LEU A 72 -2.14 3.59 -8.53
CA LEU A 72 -2.71 4.11 -9.79
C LEU A 72 -3.60 5.35 -9.59
N ALA A 73 -3.91 5.71 -8.35
CA ALA A 73 -4.73 6.88 -8.05
C ALA A 73 -4.05 8.17 -8.53
N LYS A 74 -4.86 9.18 -8.87
CA LYS A 74 -4.37 10.52 -9.23
C LYS A 74 -3.53 11.15 -8.12
N ASP A 75 -3.91 10.88 -6.86
CA ASP A 75 -3.16 11.25 -5.68
C ASP A 75 -2.97 10.00 -4.79
N PRO A 76 -1.86 9.27 -4.96
CA PRO A 76 -1.60 8.06 -4.19
C PRO A 76 -1.56 8.31 -2.69
N VAL A 77 -1.05 9.46 -2.26
CA VAL A 77 -0.95 9.83 -0.84
C VAL A 77 -2.34 9.93 -0.22
N GLN A 78 -3.25 10.66 -0.86
CA GLN A 78 -4.63 10.78 -0.37
C GLN A 78 -5.38 9.45 -0.43
N ALA A 79 -5.17 8.64 -1.48
CA ALA A 79 -5.78 7.31 -1.58
C ALA A 79 -5.36 6.40 -0.42
N ALA A 80 -4.07 6.42 -0.04
CA ALA A 80 -3.57 5.65 1.10
C ALA A 80 -4.13 6.14 2.44
N VAL A 81 -4.25 7.45 2.63
CA VAL A 81 -4.89 8.03 3.83
C VAL A 81 -6.36 7.64 3.92
N GLN A 82 -7.11 7.69 2.82
CA GLN A 82 -8.51 7.27 2.80
C GLN A 82 -8.66 5.79 3.13
N PHE A 83 -7.84 4.94 2.51
CA PHE A 83 -7.83 3.51 2.79
C PHE A 83 -7.55 3.23 4.28
N SER A 84 -6.54 3.90 4.82
CA SER A 84 -6.20 3.84 6.24
C SER A 84 -7.39 4.21 7.14
N ARG A 85 -8.13 5.27 6.82
CA ARG A 85 -9.31 5.68 7.60
C ARG A 85 -10.48 4.72 7.47
N THR A 86 -10.66 4.08 6.32
CA THR A 86 -11.68 3.04 6.17
C THR A 86 -11.37 1.82 7.04
N ARG A 87 -10.10 1.44 7.13
CA ARG A 87 -9.67 0.23 7.84
C ARG A 87 -9.45 0.43 9.34
N TRP A 88 -9.04 1.63 9.75
CA TRP A 88 -8.83 2.07 11.12
C TRP A 88 -9.64 3.35 11.38
N PRO A 89 -10.99 3.26 11.48
CA PRO A 89 -11.86 4.42 11.59
C PRO A 89 -11.75 5.16 12.92
N ASP A 90 -11.62 4.42 14.03
CA ASP A 90 -11.60 5.00 15.36
C ASP A 90 -10.17 5.33 15.81
N GLU A 91 -10.00 6.45 16.52
CA GLU A 91 -8.72 6.90 17.11
C GLU A 91 -8.38 6.19 18.44
N SER A 92 -9.16 5.19 18.83
CA SER A 92 -8.88 4.43 20.06
C SER A 92 -7.63 3.56 19.90
N ILE A 93 -6.81 3.46 20.96
CA ILE A 93 -5.60 2.61 20.99
C ILE A 93 -5.89 1.14 20.63
N ASN A 94 -7.12 0.66 20.88
CA ASN A 94 -7.53 -0.71 20.55
C ASN A 94 -7.83 -0.91 19.05
N ASN A 95 -7.76 0.15 18.25
CA ASN A 95 -8.06 0.16 16.82
C ASN A 95 -6.94 0.84 16.02
N SER A 96 -5.70 0.72 16.49
CA SER A 96 -4.49 1.18 15.79
C SER A 96 -3.78 0.02 15.07
N PRO A 97 -3.11 0.26 13.94
CA PRO A 97 -2.19 -0.73 13.36
C PRO A 97 -0.98 -0.92 14.28
N ASP A 98 -0.36 -2.10 14.22
CA ASP A 98 0.91 -2.33 14.92
C ASP A 98 2.07 -1.62 14.22
N VAL A 99 2.01 -1.54 12.88
CA VAL A 99 3.07 -0.92 12.07
C VAL A 99 2.51 -0.18 10.86
N VAL A 100 3.19 0.90 10.49
CA VAL A 100 2.97 1.60 9.22
C VAL A 100 4.20 1.44 8.33
N ILE A 101 4.00 0.93 7.12
CA ILE A 101 5.04 0.87 6.10
C ILE A 101 4.99 2.14 5.26
N LEU A 102 6.14 2.79 5.08
CA LEU A 102 6.29 3.95 4.21
C LEU A 102 7.11 3.57 2.98
N ALA A 103 6.56 3.85 1.80
CA ALA A 103 7.23 3.67 0.51
C ALA A 103 7.05 4.91 -0.38
N ASP A 104 7.88 5.04 -1.42
CA ASP A 104 7.71 6.09 -2.43
C ASP A 104 6.76 5.60 -3.54
N PRO A 105 5.59 6.23 -3.74
CA PRO A 105 4.63 5.78 -4.75
C PRO A 105 5.16 6.01 -6.17
N LYS A 106 6.20 6.83 -6.36
CA LYS A 106 6.86 7.02 -7.66
C LYS A 106 7.75 5.82 -8.04
N ASP A 107 8.13 5.00 -7.06
CA ASP A 107 8.84 3.74 -7.26
C ASP A 107 7.90 2.56 -6.95
N GLU A 108 6.89 2.39 -7.81
CA GLU A 108 5.86 1.35 -7.65
C GLU A 108 6.43 -0.06 -7.42
N PRO A 109 7.46 -0.54 -8.16
CA PRO A 109 8.02 -1.86 -7.87
C PRO A 109 8.59 -1.96 -6.45
N SER A 110 9.23 -0.91 -5.95
CA SER A 110 9.68 -0.87 -4.55
C SER A 110 8.51 -0.84 -3.56
N ALA A 111 7.45 -0.08 -3.84
CA ALA A 111 6.24 -0.08 -3.00
C ALA A 111 5.55 -1.45 -2.96
N ILE A 112 5.48 -2.15 -4.10
CA ILE A 112 4.97 -3.52 -4.21
C ILE A 112 5.85 -4.48 -3.41
N ALA A 113 7.17 -4.39 -3.50
CA ALA A 113 8.05 -5.23 -2.69
C ALA A 113 7.89 -4.94 -1.19
N ALA A 114 7.84 -3.67 -0.79
CA ALA A 114 7.63 -3.25 0.59
C ALA A 114 6.28 -3.74 1.17
N SER A 115 5.26 -3.92 0.32
CA SER A 115 3.94 -4.40 0.77
C SER A 115 4.01 -5.80 1.39
N ARG A 116 5.03 -6.60 1.04
CA ARG A 116 5.27 -7.91 1.66
C ARG A 116 5.73 -7.84 3.10
N LEU A 117 5.94 -6.66 3.67
CA LEU A 117 6.08 -6.48 5.12
C LEU A 117 4.72 -6.61 5.84
N LEU A 118 3.60 -6.45 5.13
CA LEU A 118 2.23 -6.57 5.63
C LEU A 118 1.65 -7.98 5.34
N LEU A 119 2.37 -9.03 5.74
CA LEU A 119 1.89 -10.41 5.60
C LEU A 119 0.69 -10.67 6.52
N SER A 120 0.00 -11.80 6.29
CA SER A 120 -1.19 -12.27 7.01
C SER A 120 -1.08 -12.38 8.54
N SER A 121 0.09 -12.14 9.15
CA SER A 121 0.28 -12.11 10.60
C SER A 121 0.62 -10.72 11.16
N THR A 122 0.71 -9.70 10.31
CA THR A 122 1.12 -8.35 10.70
C THR A 122 -0.06 -7.42 10.56
N THR A 123 -0.57 -6.89 11.68
CA THR A 123 -1.62 -5.87 11.65
C THR A 123 -0.98 -4.54 11.26
N GLY A 124 -1.11 -4.12 10.02
CA GLY A 124 -0.46 -2.89 9.58
C GLY A 124 -1.10 -2.26 8.35
N THR A 125 -0.62 -1.06 8.03
CA THR A 125 -1.03 -0.34 6.82
C THR A 125 0.17 0.18 6.05
N MET A 126 -0.06 0.57 4.81
CA MET A 126 0.92 1.27 4.00
C MET A 126 0.45 2.71 3.78
N LEU A 127 1.36 3.65 4.03
CA LEU A 127 1.22 5.05 3.62
C LEU A 127 2.39 5.42 2.70
N PHE A 128 2.28 6.58 2.05
CA PHE A 128 3.27 7.01 1.07
C PHE A 128 4.08 8.21 1.53
N THR A 129 5.37 8.20 1.21
CA THR A 129 6.32 9.28 1.48
C THR A 129 7.12 9.57 0.23
N GLY A 130 7.72 10.76 0.10
CA GLY A 130 8.77 10.97 -0.90
C GLY A 130 10.13 10.54 -0.38
N ARG A 131 11.09 10.35 -1.29
CA ARG A 131 12.51 10.14 -0.97
C ARG A 131 13.09 11.08 0.09
N TYR A 132 12.79 12.38 0.02
CA TYR A 132 13.41 13.39 0.90
C TYR A 132 12.44 14.04 1.89
N VAL A 133 11.14 13.96 1.63
CA VAL A 133 10.11 14.66 2.39
C VAL A 133 8.88 13.77 2.49
N THR A 134 8.35 13.65 3.70
CA THR A 134 7.04 13.03 3.94
C THR A 134 5.94 14.07 3.76
N PRO A 135 4.94 13.82 2.91
CA PRO A 135 3.78 14.70 2.75
C PRO A 135 3.09 14.96 4.09
N GLU A 136 2.56 16.17 4.28
CA GLU A 136 1.84 16.55 5.51
C GLU A 136 0.66 15.61 5.78
N ALA A 137 -0.11 15.25 4.75
CA ALA A 137 -1.22 14.31 4.87
C ALA A 137 -0.79 12.96 5.47
N THR A 138 0.38 12.45 5.08
CA THR A 138 0.95 11.22 5.64
C THR A 138 1.36 11.40 7.09
N LEU A 139 1.95 12.54 7.47
CA LEU A 139 2.33 12.81 8.86
C LEU A 139 1.12 12.95 9.77
N THR A 140 0.08 13.65 9.32
CA THR A 140 -1.19 13.80 10.04
C THR A 140 -1.86 12.45 10.22
N GLU A 141 -1.87 11.60 9.20
CA GLU A 141 -2.44 10.27 9.30
C GLU A 141 -1.60 9.33 10.18
N LEU A 142 -0.27 9.41 10.13
CA LEU A 142 0.62 8.70 11.06
C LEU A 142 0.35 9.08 12.52
N ALA A 143 0.16 10.39 12.77
CA ALA A 143 -0.21 10.87 14.08
C ALA A 143 -1.56 10.27 14.50
N ARG A 144 -2.61 10.40 13.68
CA ARG A 144 -3.95 9.84 13.97
C ARG A 144 -3.92 8.33 14.27
N LEU A 145 -3.15 7.56 13.48
CA LEU A 145 -3.07 6.11 13.61
C LEU A 145 -2.40 5.67 14.91
N HIS A 146 -1.48 6.47 15.47
CA HIS A 146 -0.70 6.15 16.66
C HIS A 146 -0.25 4.67 16.71
N PRO A 147 0.58 4.18 15.76
CA PRO A 147 0.86 2.75 15.64
C PRO A 147 1.40 2.16 16.94
N SER A 148 0.90 0.99 17.35
CA SER A 148 1.21 0.42 18.68
C SER A 148 2.69 -0.03 18.79
N GLY A 149 3.26 -0.45 17.66
CA GLY A 149 4.62 -0.96 17.53
C GLY A 149 4.68 -2.48 17.57
N LEU A 150 5.54 -3.05 16.73
CA LEU A 150 5.75 -4.50 16.65
C LEU A 150 6.46 -5.03 17.91
N SER A 151 5.75 -5.81 18.72
CA SER A 151 6.32 -6.48 19.91
C SER A 151 7.52 -7.37 19.58
N SER A 152 7.52 -7.98 18.40
CA SER A 152 8.63 -8.81 17.91
C SER A 152 9.88 -8.02 17.54
N GLN A 153 9.78 -6.69 17.38
CA GLN A 153 10.86 -5.81 16.90
C GLN A 153 11.02 -4.57 17.78
N ALA A 154 11.19 -4.76 19.10
CA ALA A 154 11.44 -3.67 20.06
C ALA A 154 10.44 -2.49 19.98
N GLY A 155 9.22 -2.76 19.51
CA GLY A 155 8.16 -1.78 19.32
C GLY A 155 8.34 -0.85 18.13
N VAL A 156 9.02 -1.27 17.06
CA VAL A 156 9.07 -0.52 15.78
C VAL A 156 7.64 -0.22 15.30
N GLN A 157 7.35 1.07 15.11
CA GLN A 157 6.04 1.60 14.70
C GLN A 157 5.97 1.93 13.22
N VAL A 158 7.11 2.32 12.64
CA VAL A 158 7.19 2.75 11.24
C VAL A 158 8.39 2.07 10.57
N ILE A 159 8.17 1.50 9.39
CA ILE A 159 9.26 0.98 8.56
C ILE A 159 9.30 1.78 7.26
N ALA A 160 10.36 2.55 7.06
CA ALA A 160 10.62 3.24 5.79
C ALA A 160 11.39 2.30 4.84
N ALA A 161 10.77 1.89 3.74
CA ALA A 161 11.30 0.91 2.80
C ALA A 161 11.55 1.52 1.41
N GLY A 162 12.76 1.34 0.87
CA GLY A 162 13.17 1.81 -0.44
C GLY A 162 14.25 2.89 -0.39
N ASP A 163 14.34 3.73 -1.43
CA ASP A 163 15.33 4.80 -1.52
C ASP A 163 14.87 6.04 -0.73
N ILE A 164 14.69 5.87 0.59
CA ILE A 164 14.22 6.91 1.49
C ILE A 164 15.41 7.51 2.25
N HIS A 165 15.63 8.80 2.05
CA HIS A 165 16.75 9.52 2.64
C HIS A 165 16.65 9.55 4.18
N GLN A 166 17.79 9.45 4.86
CA GLN A 166 17.88 9.40 6.33
C GLN A 166 17.13 10.55 7.02
N ARG A 167 17.10 11.73 6.40
CA ARG A 167 16.34 12.91 6.90
C ARG A 167 14.86 12.64 7.18
N VAL A 168 14.22 11.76 6.40
CA VAL A 168 12.81 11.37 6.58
C VAL A 168 12.69 10.54 7.86
N VAL A 169 13.59 9.57 8.04
CA VAL A 169 13.65 8.76 9.26
C VAL A 169 13.90 9.63 10.49
N ASP A 170 14.82 10.59 10.39
CA ASP A 170 15.13 11.48 11.50
C ASP A 170 13.95 12.42 11.83
N GLN A 171 13.18 12.84 10.81
CA GLN A 171 11.94 13.59 11.00
C GLN A 171 10.91 12.76 11.78
N LEU A 172 10.69 11.52 11.39
CA LEU A 172 9.74 10.62 12.07
C LEU A 172 10.14 10.34 13.53
N ARG A 173 11.44 10.13 13.78
CA ARG A 173 11.98 9.95 15.14
C ARG A 173 11.82 11.20 16.01
N ARG A 174 12.01 12.40 15.45
CA ARG A 174 11.75 13.66 16.18
C ARG A 174 10.27 13.85 16.52
N LEU A 175 9.37 13.27 15.74
CA LEU A 175 7.93 13.22 16.02
C LEU A 175 7.55 12.12 17.03
N GLY A 176 8.53 11.37 17.56
CA GLY A 176 8.32 10.36 18.58
C GLY A 176 8.09 8.94 18.06
N PHE A 177 8.15 8.72 16.74
CA PHE A 177 7.96 7.37 16.18
C PHE A 177 9.24 6.53 16.28
N ARG A 178 9.09 5.28 16.71
CA ARG A 178 10.16 4.26 16.59
C ARG A 178 10.24 3.79 15.15
N THR A 179 11.17 4.37 14.39
CA THR A 179 11.31 4.13 12.95
C THR A 179 12.54 3.28 12.60
N GLU A 180 12.31 2.22 11.84
CA GLU A 180 13.31 1.42 11.15
C GLU A 180 13.36 1.79 9.66
N ARG A 181 14.52 1.57 9.01
CA ARG A 181 14.70 1.81 7.59
C ARG A 181 15.26 0.58 6.89
N ILE A 182 14.56 0.10 5.87
CA ILE A 182 15.04 -0.88 4.91
C ILE A 182 15.47 -0.11 3.65
N GLN A 183 16.73 0.28 3.62
CA GLN A 183 17.28 1.13 2.55
C GLN A 183 17.69 0.29 1.34
N ALA A 184 17.18 0.66 0.17
CA ALA A 184 17.67 0.13 -1.10
C ALA A 184 17.40 1.12 -2.24
N ALA A 185 18.40 1.34 -3.10
CA ALA A 185 18.30 2.30 -4.20
C ALA A 185 17.55 1.77 -5.44
N LYS A 186 17.30 0.46 -5.50
CA LYS A 186 16.67 -0.21 -6.64
C LYS A 186 15.64 -1.23 -6.16
N PRO A 187 14.57 -1.49 -6.94
CA PRO A 187 13.52 -2.42 -6.54
C PRO A 187 14.00 -3.85 -6.32
N GLU A 188 14.88 -4.36 -7.19
CA GLU A 188 15.46 -5.71 -7.04
C GLU A 188 16.25 -5.88 -5.73
N ALA A 189 16.96 -4.83 -5.32
CA ALA A 189 17.68 -4.81 -4.06
C ALA A 189 16.73 -4.72 -2.86
N LEU A 190 15.67 -3.90 -2.98
CA LEU A 190 14.66 -3.78 -1.93
C LEU A 190 13.91 -5.11 -1.72
N ALA A 191 13.51 -5.76 -2.81
CA ALA A 191 12.84 -7.06 -2.78
C ALA A 191 13.69 -8.11 -2.05
N GLY A 192 14.98 -8.21 -2.35
CA GLY A 192 15.90 -9.08 -1.62
C GLY A 192 16.04 -8.70 -0.14
N ALA A 193 16.09 -7.40 0.18
CA ALA A 193 16.16 -6.92 1.56
C ALA A 193 14.88 -7.21 2.37
N VAL A 194 13.70 -7.06 1.77
CA VAL A 194 12.41 -7.41 2.37
C VAL A 194 12.29 -8.93 2.56
N ASP A 195 12.75 -9.73 1.59
CA ASP A 195 12.81 -11.19 1.72
C ASP A 195 13.69 -11.61 2.91
N ALA A 196 14.89 -11.04 3.03
CA ALA A 196 15.79 -11.31 4.15
C ALA A 196 15.21 -10.83 5.49
N TYR A 197 14.57 -9.66 5.50
CA TYR A 197 13.94 -9.10 6.69
C TYR A 197 12.82 -10.01 7.19
N THR A 198 11.88 -10.39 6.32
CA THR A 198 10.76 -11.28 6.68
C THR A 198 11.25 -12.68 7.07
N ALA A 199 12.27 -13.21 6.40
CA ALA A 199 12.90 -14.48 6.77
C ALA A 199 13.52 -14.45 8.16
N LYS A 200 14.19 -13.35 8.54
CA LYS A 200 14.74 -13.16 9.89
C LYS A 200 13.64 -13.18 10.95
N LEU A 201 12.48 -12.58 10.68
CA LEU A 201 11.33 -12.61 11.59
C LEU A 201 10.71 -14.00 11.70
N ALA A 202 10.59 -14.71 10.58
CA ALA A 202 9.99 -16.04 10.53
C ALA A 202 10.97 -17.18 10.92
N GLY A 203 12.26 -16.87 11.06
CA GLY A 203 13.33 -17.84 11.31
C GLY A 203 13.73 -18.69 10.09
N LYS A 204 13.12 -18.47 8.92
CA LYS A 204 13.41 -19.17 7.66
C LYS A 204 12.91 -18.39 6.45
N HIS A 205 13.53 -18.61 5.29
CA HIS A 205 13.02 -18.08 4.03
C HIS A 205 11.73 -18.78 3.59
N ASN A 206 10.79 -17.99 3.08
CA ASN A 206 9.59 -18.53 2.48
C ASN A 206 9.95 -19.26 1.17
N LYS A 207 9.53 -20.51 1.01
CA LYS A 207 9.80 -21.28 -0.20
C LYS A 207 9.07 -20.71 -1.42
N ALA A 208 7.88 -20.15 -1.25
CA ALA A 208 7.14 -19.52 -2.33
C ALA A 208 7.79 -18.19 -2.72
N VAL A 209 8.11 -18.04 -4.00
CA VAL A 209 8.67 -16.83 -4.61
C VAL A 209 7.81 -16.44 -5.79
N ILE A 210 7.31 -15.22 -5.79
CA ILE A 210 6.56 -14.66 -6.92
C ILE A 210 7.50 -13.75 -7.69
N MET A 211 7.77 -14.13 -8.93
CA MET A 211 8.77 -13.52 -9.79
C MET A 211 8.13 -12.48 -10.71
N LEU A 212 8.07 -11.24 -10.26
CA LEU A 212 7.42 -10.17 -11.01
C LEU A 212 8.36 -9.58 -12.08
N PRO A 213 7.87 -9.34 -13.31
CA PRO A 213 8.61 -8.57 -14.30
C PRO A 213 8.70 -7.09 -13.86
N LEU A 214 9.90 -6.51 -13.85
CA LEU A 214 10.12 -5.11 -13.44
C LEU A 214 9.37 -4.08 -14.28
N GLU A 215 9.13 -4.40 -15.55
CA GLU A 215 8.60 -3.47 -16.55
C GLU A 215 7.10 -3.65 -16.76
N GLN A 216 6.43 -4.58 -16.04
CA GLN A 216 5.01 -4.83 -16.22
C GLN A 216 4.17 -3.90 -15.35
N LYS A 217 3.43 -3.00 -15.98
CA LYS A 217 2.46 -2.10 -15.34
C LYS A 217 1.20 -1.92 -16.19
N PRO A 218 0.00 -1.83 -15.58
CA PRO A 218 -0.31 -2.12 -14.17
C PRO A 218 -0.20 -3.63 -13.86
N LEU A 219 -0.31 -4.00 -12.58
CA LEU A 219 -0.39 -5.42 -12.20
C LEU A 219 -1.62 -6.07 -12.86
N SER A 220 -1.41 -7.18 -13.57
CA SER A 220 -2.52 -7.93 -14.17
C SER A 220 -3.39 -8.61 -13.11
N SER A 221 -4.63 -8.94 -13.45
CA SER A 221 -5.53 -9.73 -12.59
C SER A 221 -4.91 -11.05 -12.13
N SER A 222 -4.16 -11.73 -13.02
CA SER A 222 -3.43 -12.96 -12.70
C SER A 222 -2.33 -12.75 -11.65
N VAL A 223 -1.61 -11.62 -11.72
CA VAL A 223 -0.63 -11.24 -10.70
C VAL A 223 -1.32 -10.94 -9.38
N LEU A 224 -2.39 -10.14 -9.38
CA LEU A 224 -3.12 -9.76 -8.17
C LEU A 224 -3.67 -11.00 -7.45
N ARG A 225 -4.31 -11.91 -8.18
CA ARG A 225 -4.80 -13.18 -7.65
C ARG A 225 -3.66 -14.02 -7.05
N LEU A 226 -2.53 -14.10 -7.73
CA LEU A 226 -1.37 -14.83 -7.22
C LEU A 226 -0.83 -14.22 -5.93
N LEU A 227 -0.78 -12.88 -5.83
CA LEU A 227 -0.37 -12.17 -4.63
C LEU A 227 -1.33 -12.39 -3.46
N GLN A 228 -2.64 -12.54 -3.73
CA GLN A 228 -3.67 -12.86 -2.73
C GLN A 228 -3.60 -14.33 -2.27
N GLU A 229 -3.41 -15.27 -3.18
CA GLU A 229 -3.42 -16.71 -2.87
C GLU A 229 -2.12 -17.20 -2.23
N LYS A 230 -1.00 -16.51 -2.47
CA LYS A 230 0.33 -16.95 -2.02
C LYS A 230 0.98 -15.90 -1.13
N ASP A 231 1.07 -16.27 0.14
CA ASP A 231 2.02 -15.69 1.09
C ASP A 231 3.43 -16.13 0.70
N GLY A 232 4.08 -15.38 -0.18
CA GLY A 232 5.40 -15.66 -0.72
C GLY A 232 6.21 -14.38 -0.90
N SER A 233 7.53 -14.52 -1.05
CA SER A 233 8.39 -13.36 -1.27
C SER A 233 8.21 -12.84 -2.69
N ILE A 234 8.16 -11.52 -2.88
CA ILE A 234 8.23 -10.93 -4.21
C ILE A 234 9.70 -10.74 -4.56
N LEU A 235 10.12 -11.26 -5.70
CA LEU A 235 11.41 -10.95 -6.32
C LEU A 235 11.18 -10.48 -7.75
N PHE A 236 12.17 -9.78 -8.29
CA PHE A 236 12.06 -9.11 -9.57
C PHE A 236 12.91 -9.76 -10.65
N VAL A 237 12.40 -9.74 -11.89
CA VAL A 237 13.10 -10.24 -13.07
C VAL A 237 12.94 -9.29 -14.24
N LYS A 238 13.85 -9.36 -15.21
CA LYS A 238 13.68 -8.71 -16.50
C LYS A 238 13.43 -9.75 -17.58
N ARG A 239 12.88 -9.33 -18.71
CA ARG A 239 12.52 -10.21 -19.82
C ARG A 239 13.62 -11.21 -20.20
N PHE A 240 14.86 -10.73 -20.29
CA PHE A 240 16.00 -11.51 -20.79
C PHE A 240 17.08 -11.82 -19.76
N PHE A 241 16.96 -11.31 -18.52
CA PHE A 241 17.96 -11.59 -17.50
C PHE A 241 17.38 -11.54 -16.08
N ILE A 242 18.07 -12.23 -15.17
CA ILE A 242 17.76 -12.25 -13.74
C ILE A 242 18.73 -11.28 -13.05
N PRO A 243 18.25 -10.24 -12.37
CA PRO A 243 19.09 -9.34 -11.57
C PRO A 243 19.93 -10.11 -10.54
N ARG A 244 21.11 -9.58 -10.20
CA ARG A 244 22.03 -10.23 -9.27
C ARG A 244 21.40 -10.38 -7.89
N GLU A 245 20.70 -9.34 -7.45
CA GLU A 245 20.00 -9.25 -6.17
C GLU A 245 18.94 -10.35 -6.04
N THR A 246 18.23 -10.64 -7.13
CA THR A 246 17.27 -11.75 -7.20
C THR A 246 17.96 -13.11 -7.09
N LEU A 247 19.10 -13.31 -7.75
CA LEU A 247 19.86 -14.56 -7.63
C LEU A 247 20.33 -14.80 -6.20
N GLN A 248 20.87 -13.77 -5.55
CA GLN A 248 21.33 -13.85 -4.16
C GLN A 248 20.21 -14.18 -3.18
N ALA A 249 19.01 -13.63 -3.39
CA ALA A 249 17.84 -13.97 -2.57
C ALA A 249 17.35 -15.41 -2.82
N LEU A 250 17.39 -15.89 -4.07
CA LEU A 250 17.03 -17.27 -4.41
C LEU A 250 17.99 -18.30 -3.81
N GLU A 251 19.29 -17.99 -3.76
CA GLU A 251 20.32 -18.86 -3.16
C GLU A 251 20.03 -19.18 -1.69
N GLN A 252 19.36 -18.28 -0.94
CA GLN A 252 19.01 -18.49 0.47
C GLN A 252 18.01 -19.63 0.72
N ARG A 253 17.50 -20.26 -0.35
CA ARG A 253 16.53 -21.36 -0.28
C ARG A 253 17.14 -22.71 -0.63
N ASP A 254 18.45 -22.78 -0.88
CA ASP A 254 19.20 -24.01 -1.15
C ASP A 254 18.56 -24.89 -2.24
N GLY A 255 18.10 -24.27 -3.34
CA GLY A 255 17.46 -24.97 -4.45
C GLY A 255 16.02 -25.45 -4.18
N SER A 256 15.43 -25.08 -3.04
CA SER A 256 14.07 -25.51 -2.64
C SER A 256 12.98 -24.46 -2.89
N ALA A 257 13.26 -23.45 -3.71
CA ALA A 257 12.27 -22.43 -4.05
C ALA A 257 11.10 -23.02 -4.87
N LYS A 258 9.91 -22.46 -4.68
CA LYS A 258 8.74 -22.64 -5.55
C LYS A 258 8.49 -21.30 -6.24
N ILE A 259 8.95 -21.19 -7.46
CA ILE A 259 9.04 -19.94 -8.22
C ILE A 259 7.83 -19.84 -9.13
N TYR A 260 6.99 -18.83 -8.91
CA TYR A 260 5.82 -18.54 -9.72
C TYR A 260 6.12 -17.36 -10.64
N ILE A 261 6.01 -17.56 -11.96
CA ILE A 261 6.22 -16.53 -12.96
C ILE A 261 4.85 -16.17 -13.56
N PRO A 262 4.21 -15.06 -13.15
CA PRO A 262 2.99 -14.61 -13.79
C PRO A 262 3.27 -14.04 -15.18
N GLY A 263 2.34 -14.27 -16.10
CA GLY A 263 2.34 -13.69 -17.44
C GLY A 263 3.03 -14.52 -18.52
N SER A 264 3.02 -13.98 -19.75
CA SER A 264 3.45 -14.67 -20.96
C SER A 264 4.98 -14.67 -21.12
N LEU A 265 5.43 -15.36 -22.18
CA LEU A 265 6.84 -15.37 -22.60
C LEU A 265 7.36 -13.98 -23.05
N GLU A 266 6.45 -13.04 -23.31
CA GLU A 266 6.80 -11.66 -23.64
C GLU A 266 7.30 -10.90 -22.41
N ALA A 267 6.72 -11.17 -21.24
CA ALA A 267 7.13 -10.55 -19.99
C ALA A 267 8.42 -11.18 -19.43
N VAL A 268 8.52 -12.52 -19.51
CA VAL A 268 9.70 -13.27 -19.04
C VAL A 268 10.02 -14.38 -20.03
N SER A 269 11.18 -14.30 -20.68
CA SER A 269 11.59 -15.27 -21.69
C SER A 269 11.76 -16.69 -21.13
N GLN A 270 11.58 -17.69 -21.99
CA GLN A 270 11.81 -19.09 -21.65
C GLN A 270 13.27 -19.36 -21.20
N GLN A 271 14.23 -18.57 -21.69
CA GLN A 271 15.62 -18.69 -21.27
C GLN A 271 15.80 -18.30 -19.79
N VAL A 272 15.13 -17.23 -19.36
CA VAL A 272 15.14 -16.81 -17.96
C VAL A 272 14.47 -17.88 -17.08
N GLU A 273 13.33 -18.42 -17.52
CA GLU A 273 12.63 -19.51 -16.84
C GLU A 273 13.54 -20.73 -16.62
N ARG A 274 14.22 -21.22 -17.66
CA ARG A 274 15.19 -22.32 -17.54
C ARG A 274 16.34 -22.03 -16.59
N ARG A 275 16.78 -20.77 -16.51
CA ARG A 275 17.83 -20.38 -15.54
C ARG A 275 17.32 -20.39 -14.11
N LEU A 276 16.06 -20.05 -13.88
CA LEU A 276 15.41 -20.06 -12.57
C LEU A 276 15.24 -21.49 -12.02
N GLN A 277 15.09 -22.50 -12.90
CA GLN A 277 14.96 -23.92 -12.51
C GLN A 277 16.17 -24.46 -11.71
N ARG A 278 17.32 -23.78 -11.76
CA ARG A 278 18.48 -24.13 -10.92
C ARG A 278 18.28 -23.81 -9.44
N TYR A 279 17.32 -22.95 -9.11
CA TYR A 279 17.04 -22.49 -7.75
C TYR A 279 15.77 -23.10 -7.16
N GLY A 280 15.03 -23.90 -7.94
CA GLY A 280 13.83 -24.59 -7.48
C GLY A 280 12.84 -24.93 -8.60
N GLU A 281 11.65 -25.32 -8.19
CA GLU A 281 10.53 -25.62 -9.08
C GLU A 281 9.99 -24.32 -9.69
N VAL A 282 9.77 -24.29 -11.00
CA VAL A 282 9.26 -23.11 -11.69
C VAL A 282 7.90 -23.42 -12.30
N ALA A 283 6.89 -22.62 -11.92
CA ALA A 283 5.55 -22.68 -12.46
C ALA A 283 5.19 -21.34 -13.11
N ARG A 284 4.97 -21.35 -14.41
CA ARG A 284 4.42 -20.19 -15.11
C ARG A 284 2.92 -20.14 -14.94
N ILE A 285 2.40 -18.97 -14.58
CA ILE A 285 0.98 -18.72 -14.42
C ILE A 285 0.58 -17.75 -15.52
N SER A 286 0.14 -18.31 -16.64
CA SER A 286 -0.48 -17.53 -17.71
C SER A 286 -1.83 -17.04 -17.21
N GLY A 287 -2.11 -15.75 -17.38
CA GLY A 287 -3.48 -15.26 -17.40
C GLY A 287 -3.99 -15.41 -18.81
N ASP A 288 -5.21 -15.93 -18.97
CA ASP A 288 -5.95 -15.83 -20.22
C ASP A 288 -6.24 -14.35 -20.55
#